data_AF-A0A970HBG6-F1
#
_entry.id   AF-A0A970HBG6-F1
#
_cell.length_a   1.000
_cell.length_b   1.000
_cell.length_c   1.000
_cell.angle_alpha   90.00
_cell.angle_beta   90.00
_cell.angle_gamma   90.00
#
_symmetry.space_group_name_H-M   'P 1'
#
loop_
_entity.id
_entity.type
_entity.pdbx_description
1 polymer ?
#
loop_
_entity_poly.entity_id
_entity_poly.type
_entity_poly.pdbx_seq_one_letter_code
_entity_poly.pdbx_strand_id
1 'polypeptide(L)'
;MAWLWVVALHALNANRQRPAVSATVASVFLFSHVLYWGFLSFLAGWVTFIVWFLLHDRMPAGRLTWRRAILFFAAGALLYLTHVLWFLFGVGWLVIDGLRRRLGIRELLRRALCLVPIGALAAVWFPSIVNRGFTSNTSWPHPFISRFSPTSFTNAALGGIRGPLEPVMLLGVLLWLGVGIWQRRSEGRAAWDGRLLLLAALSLTAWAILPNKAANTLYFAERWLPGALAVLSLAAPAPRCGPGLRLVPALVLACFVAATTLLWHTAEQTSLTGMDEVIAALPKRPRVLGLSFMQNRIFKADPYLQTFAWAQVARGGELNFSFADFAVALVVYREPRRHDWTLGLEWNPMWVRSADLRFFDAVIVSGDERVHAWAQQALGLEPVTTGGIWRLYRPAPGRRQPWAQPPNG
;
A
#
# COMPACT_ATOMS: atom_id res chain seq x y z
N MET A 1 -12.81 -1.71 -0.86
CA MET A 1 -11.83 -0.76 -1.45
C MET A 1 -11.53 -1.05 -2.92
N ALA A 2 -11.14 -2.28 -3.28
CA ALA A 2 -10.86 -2.67 -4.67
C ALA A 2 -11.94 -2.23 -5.69
N TRP A 3 -13.21 -2.50 -5.39
CA TRP A 3 -14.34 -2.06 -6.23
C TRP A 3 -14.37 -0.54 -6.45
N LEU A 4 -14.12 0.25 -5.41
CA LEU A 4 -14.12 1.72 -5.52
C LEU A 4 -12.98 2.23 -6.39
N TRP A 5 -11.82 1.57 -6.36
CA TRP A 5 -10.71 1.88 -7.26
C TRP A 5 -11.08 1.67 -8.73
N VAL A 6 -11.66 0.50 -9.05
CA VAL A 6 -12.10 0.16 -10.42
C VAL A 6 -13.22 1.10 -10.87
N VAL A 7 -14.23 1.33 -10.04
CA VAL A 7 -15.33 2.26 -10.35
C VAL A 7 -14.80 3.66 -10.61
N ALA A 8 -13.83 4.15 -9.82
CA ALA A 8 -13.24 5.47 -10.02
C ALA A 8 -12.50 5.57 -11.37
N LEU A 9 -11.75 4.53 -11.77
CA LEU A 9 -11.10 4.46 -13.09
C LEU A 9 -12.13 4.47 -14.23
N HIS A 10 -13.18 3.68 -14.13
CA HIS A 10 -14.24 3.63 -15.14
C HIS A 10 -15.03 4.93 -15.22
N ALA A 11 -15.31 5.58 -14.08
CA ALA A 11 -15.96 6.89 -14.03
C ALA A 11 -15.08 7.98 -14.65
N LEU A 12 -13.77 7.98 -14.37
CA LEU A 12 -12.79 8.87 -14.99
C LEU A 12 -12.75 8.65 -16.51
N ASN A 13 -12.65 7.39 -16.95
CA ASN A 13 -12.65 7.01 -18.36
C ASN A 13 -13.90 7.49 -19.09
N ALA A 14 -15.09 7.23 -18.53
CA ALA A 14 -16.37 7.64 -19.10
C ALA A 14 -16.50 9.17 -19.16
N ASN A 15 -16.09 9.88 -18.10
CA ASN A 15 -16.13 11.34 -18.07
C ASN A 15 -15.22 11.98 -19.14
N ARG A 16 -14.09 11.33 -19.44
CA ARG A 16 -13.13 11.76 -20.47
C ARG A 16 -13.41 11.17 -21.86
N GLN A 17 -14.55 10.48 -22.02
CA GLN A 17 -15.01 9.88 -23.28
C GLN A 17 -13.96 8.96 -23.92
N ARG A 18 -13.22 8.23 -23.09
CA ARG A 18 -12.20 7.28 -23.53
C ARG A 18 -12.81 5.90 -23.79
N PRO A 19 -12.24 5.09 -24.70
CA PRO A 19 -12.73 3.74 -24.97
C PRO A 19 -12.79 2.89 -23.70
N ALA A 20 -13.88 2.13 -23.51
CA ALA A 20 -14.07 1.29 -22.31
C ALA A 20 -12.92 0.28 -22.07
N VAL A 21 -12.29 -0.17 -23.16
CA VAL A 21 -11.13 -1.07 -23.10
C VAL A 21 -9.93 -0.45 -22.37
N SER A 22 -9.76 0.88 -22.44
CA SER A 22 -8.69 1.59 -21.71
C SER A 22 -8.87 1.45 -20.20
N ALA A 23 -10.11 1.56 -19.69
CA ALA A 23 -10.42 1.34 -18.27
C ALA A 23 -10.19 -0.11 -17.84
N THR A 24 -10.47 -1.07 -18.72
CA THR A 24 -10.21 -2.49 -18.47
C THR A 24 -8.71 -2.74 -18.31
N VAL A 25 -7.89 -2.23 -19.23
CA VAL A 25 -6.42 -2.33 -19.15
C VAL A 25 -5.88 -1.59 -17.92
N ALA A 26 -6.38 -0.39 -17.63
CA ALA A 26 -5.99 0.38 -16.45
C ALA A 26 -6.29 -0.35 -15.12
N SER A 27 -7.33 -1.20 -15.09
CA SER A 27 -7.75 -1.92 -13.88
C SER A 27 -6.75 -2.99 -13.44
N VAL A 28 -5.83 -3.41 -14.31
CA VAL A 28 -4.72 -4.31 -13.95
C VAL A 28 -3.89 -3.75 -12.78
N PHE A 29 -3.68 -2.43 -12.75
CA PHE A 29 -2.87 -1.76 -11.72
C PHE A 29 -3.53 -1.68 -10.33
N LEU A 30 -4.76 -2.19 -10.18
CA LEU A 30 -5.32 -2.47 -8.86
C LEU A 30 -4.47 -3.51 -8.12
N PHE A 31 -3.98 -4.53 -8.83
CA PHE A 31 -3.13 -5.59 -8.30
C PHE A 31 -1.69 -5.09 -8.14
N SER A 32 -1.54 -3.98 -7.43
CA SER A 32 -0.27 -3.33 -7.10
C SER A 32 0.19 -3.66 -5.68
N HIS A 33 1.47 -3.45 -5.38
CA HIS A 33 2.02 -3.56 -4.02
C HIS A 33 1.22 -2.72 -3.01
N VAL A 34 0.59 -1.62 -3.45
CA VAL A 34 -0.28 -0.78 -2.61
C VAL A 34 -1.47 -1.58 -2.06
N LEU A 35 -2.05 -2.48 -2.86
CA LEU A 35 -3.10 -3.39 -2.43
C LEU A 35 -2.54 -4.53 -1.58
N TYR A 36 -1.47 -5.20 -2.03
CA TYR A 36 -0.90 -6.36 -1.33
C TYR A 36 -0.38 -6.01 0.08
N TRP A 37 0.21 -4.83 0.25
CA TRP A 37 0.67 -4.34 1.55
C TRP A 37 -0.46 -3.72 2.40
N GLY A 38 -1.68 -3.65 1.89
CA GLY A 38 -2.80 -3.07 2.62
C GLY A 38 -2.62 -1.57 2.90
N PHE A 39 -2.02 -0.80 1.97
CA PHE A 39 -1.94 0.66 2.06
C PHE A 39 -3.30 1.30 1.73
N LEU A 40 -4.33 0.92 2.50
CA LEU A 40 -5.74 1.28 2.30
C LEU A 40 -5.96 2.79 2.33
N SER A 41 -5.21 3.51 3.18
CA SER A 41 -5.20 4.98 3.23
C SER A 41 -4.78 5.60 1.90
N PHE A 42 -3.74 5.04 1.27
CA PHE A 42 -3.26 5.49 -0.03
C PHE A 42 -4.21 5.07 -1.18
N LEU A 43 -4.79 3.86 -1.13
CA LEU A 43 -5.80 3.41 -2.10
C LEU A 43 -7.09 4.26 -2.05
N ALA A 44 -7.57 4.56 -0.85
CA ALA A 44 -8.72 5.44 -0.65
C ALA A 44 -8.40 6.85 -1.16
N GLY A 45 -7.17 7.31 -0.92
CA GLY A 45 -6.68 8.60 -1.38
C GLY A 45 -6.75 8.80 -2.89
N TRP A 46 -6.46 7.77 -3.69
CA TRP A 46 -6.67 7.79 -5.13
C TRP A 46 -8.13 7.99 -5.53
N VAL A 47 -9.05 7.25 -4.90
CA VAL A 47 -10.48 7.35 -5.19
C VAL A 47 -10.96 8.77 -4.89
N THR A 48 -10.56 9.32 -3.73
CA THR A 48 -10.85 10.71 -3.38
C THR A 48 -10.17 11.71 -4.31
N PHE A 49 -8.98 11.39 -4.82
CA PHE A 49 -8.27 12.23 -5.80
C PHE A 49 -8.98 12.26 -7.15
N ILE A 50 -9.56 11.15 -7.61
CA ILE A 50 -10.39 11.14 -8.82
C ILE A 50 -11.63 12.01 -8.61
N VAL A 51 -12.29 11.93 -7.45
CA VAL A 51 -13.43 12.80 -7.13
C VAL A 51 -13.01 14.27 -7.15
N TRP A 52 -11.89 14.61 -6.48
CA TRP A 52 -11.28 15.94 -6.51
C TRP A 52 -10.98 16.41 -7.93
N PHE A 53 -10.35 15.56 -8.74
CA PHE A 53 -9.99 15.85 -10.13
C PHE A 53 -11.22 16.17 -10.98
N LEU A 54 -12.30 15.38 -10.85
CA LEU A 54 -13.55 15.56 -11.57
C LEU A 54 -14.30 16.83 -11.12
N LEU A 55 -14.32 17.11 -9.81
CA LEU A 55 -14.88 18.35 -9.27
C LEU A 55 -14.11 19.57 -9.78
N HIS A 56 -12.78 19.48 -9.78
CA HIS A 56 -11.91 20.53 -10.30
C HIS A 56 -12.09 20.72 -11.81
N ASP A 57 -12.29 19.63 -12.57
CA ASP A 57 -12.49 19.70 -14.03
C ASP A 57 -13.73 20.52 -14.40
N ARG A 58 -14.84 20.23 -13.72
CA ARG A 58 -16.15 20.83 -13.96
C ARG A 58 -16.29 22.25 -13.41
N MET A 59 -15.27 22.78 -12.72
CA MET A 59 -15.32 24.11 -12.12
C MET A 59 -14.97 25.20 -13.15
N PRO A 60 -15.93 26.02 -13.62
CA PRO A 60 -15.68 27.11 -14.56
C PRO A 60 -14.78 28.18 -13.95
N ALA A 61 -14.03 28.90 -14.79
CA ALA A 61 -13.27 30.07 -14.36
C ALA A 61 -14.19 31.17 -13.83
N GLY A 62 -13.80 31.84 -12.74
CA GLY A 62 -14.50 33.01 -12.20
C GLY A 62 -15.84 32.74 -11.50
N ARG A 63 -16.22 31.48 -11.27
CA ARG A 63 -17.49 31.11 -10.61
C ARG A 63 -17.29 30.16 -9.43
N LEU A 64 -16.56 30.61 -8.42
CA LEU A 64 -16.52 29.95 -7.11
C LEU A 64 -17.74 30.38 -6.28
N THR A 65 -18.80 29.57 -6.33
CA THR A 65 -19.97 29.76 -5.45
C THR A 65 -19.72 29.12 -4.09
N TRP A 66 -20.45 29.53 -3.05
CA TRP A 66 -20.35 28.92 -1.72
C TRP A 66 -20.52 27.39 -1.74
N ARG A 67 -21.50 26.88 -2.50
CA ARG A 67 -21.69 25.42 -2.68
C ARG A 67 -20.45 24.74 -3.24
N ARG A 68 -19.78 25.35 -4.22
CA ARG A 68 -18.55 24.82 -4.82
C ARG A 68 -17.36 24.94 -3.89
N ALA A 69 -17.26 26.03 -3.12
CA ALA A 69 -16.24 26.19 -2.10
C ALA A 69 -16.36 25.10 -1.02
N ILE A 70 -17.58 24.82 -0.54
CA ILE A 70 -17.84 23.73 0.42
C ILE A 70 -17.47 22.37 -0.17
N LEU A 71 -17.89 22.07 -1.41
CA LEU A 71 -17.53 20.80 -2.07
C LEU A 71 -16.02 20.66 -2.27
N PHE A 72 -15.33 21.75 -2.63
CA PHE A 72 -13.89 21.77 -2.81
C PHE A 72 -13.16 21.59 -1.49
N PHE A 73 -13.58 22.29 -0.43
CA PHE A 73 -13.06 22.08 0.93
C PHE A 73 -13.30 20.63 1.39
N ALA A 74 -14.50 20.09 1.23
CA ALA A 74 -14.83 18.72 1.63
C ALA A 74 -13.98 17.69 0.88
N ALA A 75 -13.80 17.85 -0.44
CA ALA A 75 -12.93 16.98 -1.21
C ALA A 75 -11.46 17.10 -0.78
N GLY A 76 -10.99 18.30 -0.45
CA GLY A 76 -9.66 18.53 0.10
C GLY A 76 -9.47 17.89 1.47
N ALA A 77 -10.48 17.99 2.34
CA ALA A 77 -10.47 17.38 3.66
C ALA A 77 -10.45 15.85 3.56
N LEU A 78 -11.22 15.28 2.62
CA LEU A 78 -11.17 13.84 2.32
C LEU A 78 -9.79 13.41 1.81
N LEU A 79 -9.13 14.20 0.97
CA LEU A 79 -7.74 13.90 0.56
C LEU A 79 -6.80 13.88 1.77
N TYR A 80 -6.93 14.85 2.69
CA TYR A 80 -6.09 14.89 3.88
C TYR A 80 -6.35 13.72 4.82
N LEU A 81 -7.62 13.40 5.09
CA LEU A 81 -8.05 12.30 5.96
C LEU A 81 -7.66 10.93 5.42
N THR A 82 -7.66 10.75 4.09
CA THR A 82 -7.18 9.52 3.46
C THR A 82 -5.66 9.45 3.53
N HIS A 83 -4.94 10.46 3.04
CA HIS A 83 -3.50 10.55 3.19
C HIS A 83 -2.98 11.96 2.86
N VAL A 84 -2.13 12.53 3.73
CA VAL A 84 -1.53 13.86 3.50
C VAL A 84 -0.83 14.03 2.14
N LEU A 85 -0.28 12.95 1.57
CA LEU A 85 0.38 12.97 0.26
C LEU A 85 -0.60 13.26 -0.88
N TRP A 86 -1.82 12.71 -0.80
CA TRP A 86 -2.86 12.98 -1.78
C TRP A 86 -3.41 14.40 -1.66
N PHE A 87 -3.45 14.95 -0.44
CA PHE A 87 -3.77 16.37 -0.24
C PHE A 87 -2.73 17.28 -0.90
N LEU A 88 -1.43 17.05 -0.64
CA LEU A 88 -0.35 17.80 -1.26
C LEU A 88 -0.36 17.66 -2.78
N PHE A 89 -0.60 16.46 -3.30
CA PHE A 89 -0.73 16.23 -4.74
C PHE A 89 -1.97 16.92 -5.34
N GLY A 90 -3.09 16.97 -4.63
CA GLY A 90 -4.28 17.75 -4.99
C GLY A 90 -4.03 19.25 -5.06
N VAL A 91 -3.28 19.81 -4.11
CA VAL A 91 -2.84 21.21 -4.10
C VAL A 91 -1.89 21.48 -5.28
N GLY A 92 -0.90 20.61 -5.50
CA GLY A 92 0.01 20.71 -6.64
C GLY A 92 -0.74 20.64 -7.98
N TRP A 93 -1.72 19.74 -8.10
CA TRP A 93 -2.58 19.63 -9.26
C TRP A 93 -3.41 20.91 -9.50
N LEU A 94 -3.96 21.52 -8.44
CA LEU A 94 -4.68 22.78 -8.53
C LEU A 94 -3.81 23.89 -9.14
N VAL A 95 -2.55 23.99 -8.73
CA VAL A 95 -1.60 24.97 -9.27
C VAL A 95 -1.27 24.65 -10.72
N ILE A 96 -0.86 23.42 -11.03
CA ILE A 96 -0.40 23.02 -12.37
C ILE A 96 -1.53 23.09 -13.41
N ASP A 97 -2.71 22.54 -13.10
CA ASP A 97 -3.88 22.62 -14.01
C ASP A 97 -4.41 24.07 -14.09
N GLY A 98 -4.28 24.86 -13.02
CA GLY A 98 -4.61 26.28 -13.02
C GLY A 98 -3.73 27.08 -13.98
N LEU A 99 -2.42 26.84 -13.96
CA LEU A 99 -1.46 27.43 -14.91
C LEU A 99 -1.76 26.98 -16.35
N ARG A 100 -2.02 25.68 -16.56
CA ARG A 100 -2.41 25.13 -17.87
C ARG A 100 -3.68 25.77 -18.43
N ARG A 101 -4.68 26.00 -17.58
CA ARG A 101 -5.94 26.68 -17.91
C ARG A 101 -5.81 28.22 -17.99
N ARG A 102 -4.63 28.78 -17.67
CA ARG A 102 -4.38 30.22 -17.58
C ARG A 102 -5.37 30.93 -16.64
N LEU A 103 -5.68 30.32 -15.50
CA LEU A 103 -6.51 30.96 -14.48
C LEU A 103 -5.78 32.19 -13.93
N GLY A 104 -6.52 33.30 -13.74
CA GLY A 104 -5.96 34.49 -13.09
C GLY A 104 -5.55 34.19 -11.65
N ILE A 105 -4.47 34.82 -11.19
CA ILE A 105 -3.90 34.59 -9.84
C ILE A 105 -4.93 34.75 -8.72
N ARG A 106 -5.86 35.71 -8.86
CA ARG A 106 -6.95 35.93 -7.88
C ARG A 106 -7.88 34.72 -7.76
N GLU A 107 -8.18 34.05 -8.87
CA GLU A 107 -9.03 32.85 -8.88
C GLU A 107 -8.28 31.66 -8.25
N LEU A 108 -7.00 31.50 -8.57
CA LEU A 108 -6.17 30.46 -7.97
C LEU A 108 -6.08 30.63 -6.45
N LEU A 109 -5.85 31.86 -5.98
CA LEU A 109 -5.82 32.20 -4.56
C LEU A 109 -7.16 31.93 -3.86
N ARG A 110 -8.29 32.28 -4.48
CA ARG A 110 -9.62 31.97 -3.93
C ARG A 110 -9.85 30.46 -3.74
N ARG A 111 -9.44 29.66 -4.72
CA ARG A 111 -9.53 28.19 -4.62
C ARG A 111 -8.57 27.64 -3.57
N ALA A 112 -7.35 28.17 -3.50
CA ALA A 112 -6.37 27.78 -2.48
C ALA A 112 -6.83 28.16 -1.06
N LEU A 113 -7.51 29.30 -0.90
CA LEU A 113 -8.05 29.76 0.39
C LEU A 113 -9.05 28.75 0.98
N CYS A 114 -9.80 28.04 0.13
CA CYS A 114 -10.69 26.96 0.57
C CYS A 114 -9.94 25.82 1.25
N LEU A 115 -8.62 25.67 1.04
CA LEU A 115 -7.81 24.58 1.59
C LEU A 115 -6.95 25.01 2.77
N VAL A 116 -6.87 26.32 3.03
CA VAL A 116 -6.09 26.90 4.14
C VAL A 116 -6.48 26.30 5.49
N PRO A 117 -7.78 26.09 5.84
CA PRO A 117 -8.11 25.49 7.13
C PRO A 117 -7.55 24.07 7.30
N ILE A 118 -7.46 23.29 6.22
CA ILE A 118 -6.88 21.94 6.23
C ILE A 118 -5.36 22.02 6.42
N GLY A 119 -4.71 22.93 5.70
CA GLY A 119 -3.27 23.18 5.85
C GLY A 119 -2.91 23.68 7.26
N ALA A 120 -3.73 24.56 7.83
CA ALA A 120 -3.58 25.05 9.19
C ALA A 120 -3.74 23.92 10.22
N LEU A 121 -4.76 23.07 10.06
CA LEU A 121 -4.93 21.87 10.89
C LEU A 121 -3.70 20.97 10.82
N ALA A 122 -3.19 20.71 9.61
CA ALA A 122 -1.99 19.89 9.42
C ALA A 122 -0.75 20.50 10.09
N ALA A 123 -0.57 21.82 9.98
CA ALA A 123 0.54 22.55 10.60
C ALA A 123 0.46 22.55 12.13
N VAL A 124 -0.74 22.60 12.70
CA VAL A 124 -0.97 22.54 14.16
C VAL A 124 -0.80 21.11 14.69
N TRP A 125 -1.26 20.10 13.94
CA TRP A 125 -1.18 18.71 14.37
C TRP A 125 0.26 18.19 14.28
N PHE A 126 0.99 18.48 13.20
CA PHE A 126 2.30 17.88 12.94
C PHE A 126 3.31 17.98 14.11
N PRO A 127 3.46 19.12 14.82
CA PRO A 127 4.31 19.23 16.00
C PRO A 127 3.97 18.20 17.10
N SER A 128 2.68 17.89 17.32
CA SER A 128 2.28 16.88 18.30
C SER A 128 2.70 15.47 17.90
N ILE A 129 2.80 15.18 16.60
CA ILE A 129 3.28 13.89 16.08
C ILE A 129 4.81 13.81 16.28
N VAL A 130 5.54 14.89 16.00
CA VAL A 130 6.99 14.97 16.23
C VAL A 130 7.32 14.78 17.71
N ASN A 131 6.60 15.46 18.61
CA ASN A 131 6.79 15.34 20.06
C ASN A 131 6.52 13.94 20.61
N ARG A 132 5.79 13.08 19.86
CA ARG A 132 5.58 11.66 20.19
C ARG A 132 6.70 10.74 19.66
N GLY A 133 7.82 11.30 19.23
CA GLY A 133 8.98 10.55 18.76
C GLY A 133 8.92 10.16 17.28
N PHE A 134 8.09 10.85 16.49
CA PHE A 134 8.08 10.65 15.04
C PHE A 134 9.39 11.14 14.42
N THR A 135 10.22 10.20 13.96
CA THR A 135 11.46 10.49 13.24
C THR A 135 11.29 10.30 11.74
N SER A 136 11.86 11.21 10.95
CA SER A 136 11.78 11.16 9.49
C SER A 136 13.12 10.77 8.88
N ASN A 137 13.41 9.48 8.87
CA ASN A 137 14.49 8.96 8.04
C ASN A 137 14.02 8.93 6.59
N THR A 138 14.72 9.69 5.75
CA THR A 138 14.55 9.70 4.31
C THR A 138 15.66 8.88 3.67
N SER A 139 15.33 7.91 2.82
CA SER A 139 16.35 7.07 2.18
C SER A 139 16.08 6.81 0.70
N TRP A 140 17.16 6.89 -0.07
CA TRP A 140 17.30 6.39 -1.44
C TRP A 140 18.29 5.22 -1.42
N PRO A 141 17.87 4.03 -0.95
CA PRO A 141 18.75 2.88 -0.80
C PRO A 141 19.37 2.39 -2.12
N HIS A 142 18.78 2.76 -3.27
CA HIS A 142 19.24 2.31 -4.58
C HIS A 142 19.55 3.50 -5.51
N PRO A 143 20.54 3.35 -6.42
CA PRO A 143 20.83 4.35 -7.44
C PRO A 143 19.60 4.66 -8.29
N PHE A 144 19.45 5.92 -8.73
CA PHE A 144 18.30 6.38 -9.53
C PHE A 144 17.99 5.45 -10.73
N ILE A 145 19.01 5.06 -11.49
CA ILE A 145 18.83 4.25 -12.71
C ILE A 145 18.28 2.84 -12.43
N SER A 146 18.54 2.29 -11.23
CA SER A 146 18.08 0.94 -10.86
C SER A 146 16.56 0.80 -10.79
N ARG A 147 15.84 1.93 -10.64
CA ARG A 147 14.37 2.00 -10.66
C ARG A 147 13.78 1.61 -12.00
N PHE A 148 14.53 1.83 -13.07
CA PHE A 148 14.13 1.52 -14.44
C PHE A 148 14.54 0.10 -14.86
N SER A 149 15.17 -0.68 -13.99
CA SER A 149 15.37 -2.11 -14.27
C SER A 149 14.01 -2.82 -14.40
N PRO A 150 13.89 -3.84 -15.26
CA PRO A 150 12.63 -4.55 -15.46
C PRO A 150 12.00 -5.07 -14.15
N THR A 151 12.84 -5.59 -13.25
CA THR A 151 12.42 -6.09 -11.94
C THR A 151 11.87 -4.99 -11.04
N SER A 152 12.62 -3.89 -10.85
CA SER A 152 12.19 -2.77 -10.01
C SER A 152 10.92 -2.11 -10.54
N PHE A 153 10.83 -1.92 -11.86
CA PHE A 153 9.67 -1.30 -12.50
C PHE A 153 8.43 -2.18 -12.35
N THR A 154 8.55 -3.50 -12.58
CA THR A 154 7.44 -4.44 -12.40
C THR A 154 6.97 -4.50 -10.94
N ASN A 155 7.91 -4.50 -10.00
CA ASN A 155 7.61 -4.49 -8.57
C ASN A 155 6.92 -3.19 -8.12
N ALA A 156 7.28 -2.05 -8.70
CA ALA A 156 6.60 -0.80 -8.40
C ALA A 156 5.20 -0.73 -9.06
N ALA A 157 5.02 -1.30 -10.26
CA ALA A 157 3.77 -1.24 -11.02
C ALA A 157 2.68 -2.20 -10.51
N LEU A 158 3.05 -3.46 -10.23
CA LEU A 158 2.15 -4.54 -9.80
C LEU A 158 2.60 -5.17 -8.47
N GLY A 159 3.89 -5.45 -8.32
CA GLY A 159 4.56 -5.98 -7.11
C GLY A 159 3.70 -6.60 -6.01
N GLY A 160 3.46 -7.89 -6.08
CA GLY A 160 2.89 -8.67 -4.98
C GLY A 160 3.26 -10.12 -5.07
N ILE A 161 3.20 -10.68 -6.28
CA ILE A 161 3.34 -12.09 -6.61
C ILE A 161 4.74 -12.37 -7.19
N ARG A 162 5.36 -13.47 -6.75
CA ARG A 162 6.59 -14.02 -7.30
C ARG A 162 6.34 -14.77 -8.61
N GLY A 163 7.36 -14.87 -9.45
CA GLY A 163 7.28 -15.58 -10.73
C GLY A 163 6.88 -14.68 -11.91
N PRO A 164 6.54 -15.28 -13.07
CA PRO A 164 6.42 -14.57 -14.34
C PRO A 164 5.08 -13.85 -14.54
N LEU A 165 4.08 -14.10 -13.70
CA LEU A 165 2.71 -13.61 -13.90
C LEU A 165 2.66 -12.07 -14.04
N GLU A 166 3.27 -11.35 -13.10
CA GLU A 166 3.29 -9.87 -13.13
C GLU A 166 4.12 -9.29 -14.28
N PRO A 167 5.37 -9.74 -14.55
CA PRO A 167 6.12 -9.29 -15.71
C PRO A 167 5.39 -9.49 -17.04
N VAL A 168 4.77 -10.67 -17.24
CA VAL A 168 4.03 -10.98 -18.47
C VAL A 168 2.80 -10.08 -18.61
N MET A 169 2.06 -9.87 -17.52
CA MET A 169 0.91 -8.96 -17.52
C MET A 169 1.32 -7.52 -17.86
N LEU A 170 2.39 -7.02 -17.23
CA LEU A 170 2.90 -5.68 -17.51
C LEU A 170 3.36 -5.54 -18.95
N LEU A 171 4.09 -6.53 -19.48
CA LEU A 171 4.49 -6.55 -20.89
C LEU A 171 3.26 -6.50 -21.81
N GLY A 172 2.20 -7.27 -21.51
CA GLY A 172 0.94 -7.24 -22.25
C GLY A 172 0.30 -5.85 -22.28
N VAL A 173 0.27 -5.15 -21.14
CA VAL A 173 -0.20 -3.76 -21.07
C VAL A 173 0.68 -2.83 -21.91
N LEU A 174 2.01 -2.92 -21.79
CA LEU A 174 2.92 -2.07 -22.55
C LEU A 174 2.82 -2.30 -24.06
N LEU A 175 2.69 -3.55 -24.50
CA LEU A 175 2.44 -3.91 -25.90
C LEU A 175 1.09 -3.34 -26.38
N TRP A 176 0.04 -3.44 -25.57
CA TRP A 176 -1.27 -2.86 -25.88
C TRP A 176 -1.18 -1.34 -26.11
N LEU A 177 -0.49 -0.62 -25.22
CA LEU A 177 -0.26 0.81 -25.37
C LEU A 177 0.59 1.12 -26.61
N GLY A 178 1.66 0.35 -26.84
CA GLY A 178 2.54 0.50 -28.00
C GLY A 178 1.81 0.31 -29.33
N VAL A 179 0.97 -0.73 -29.44
CA VAL A 179 0.14 -0.98 -30.62
C VAL A 179 -0.85 0.17 -30.84
N GLY A 180 -1.49 0.67 -29.78
CA GLY A 180 -2.41 1.79 -29.87
C GLY A 180 -1.75 3.07 -30.37
N ILE A 181 -0.57 3.39 -29.83
CA ILE A 181 0.25 4.52 -30.27
C ILE A 181 0.69 4.35 -31.72
N TRP A 182 1.20 3.17 -32.09
CA TRP A 182 1.65 2.88 -33.45
C TRP A 182 0.53 3.03 -34.48
N GLN A 183 -0.64 2.45 -34.22
CA GLN A 183 -1.79 2.47 -35.14
C GLN A 183 -2.41 3.85 -35.28
N ARG A 184 -2.33 4.71 -34.24
CA ARG A 184 -2.90 6.05 -34.23
C ARG A 184 -1.84 7.16 -34.31
N ARG A 185 -0.61 6.85 -34.71
CA ARG A 185 0.50 7.82 -34.78
C ARG A 185 0.19 9.03 -35.68
N SER A 186 -0.60 8.82 -36.75
CA SER A 186 -1.03 9.87 -37.68
C SER A 186 -2.03 10.86 -37.06
N GLU A 187 -2.76 10.46 -36.02
CA GLU A 187 -3.69 11.33 -35.27
C GLU A 187 -2.93 12.28 -34.31
N GLY A 188 -1.63 12.05 -34.11
CA GLY A 188 -0.74 12.91 -33.33
C GLY A 188 -1.28 13.20 -31.93
N ARG A 189 -1.31 14.49 -31.54
CA ARG A 189 -1.77 14.93 -30.22
C ARG A 189 -3.28 14.70 -29.99
N ALA A 190 -4.09 14.65 -31.05
CA ALA A 190 -5.54 14.50 -30.92
C ALA A 190 -5.94 13.11 -30.39
N ALA A 191 -5.07 12.11 -30.55
CA ALA A 191 -5.32 10.75 -30.05
C ALA A 191 -5.22 10.64 -28.52
N TRP A 192 -4.49 11.57 -27.89
CA TRP A 192 -4.18 11.57 -26.47
C TRP A 192 -5.14 12.44 -25.68
N ASP A 193 -5.51 12.01 -24.47
CA ASP A 193 -6.04 12.95 -23.48
C ASP A 193 -4.88 13.68 -22.80
N GLY A 194 -4.59 14.91 -23.24
CA GLY A 194 -3.45 15.68 -22.73
C GLY A 194 -3.51 15.98 -21.23
N ARG A 195 -4.69 16.00 -20.62
CA ARG A 195 -4.85 16.29 -19.19
C ARG A 195 -4.60 15.05 -18.35
N LEU A 196 -5.09 13.89 -18.78
CA LEU A 196 -4.70 12.61 -18.20
C LEU A 196 -3.22 12.31 -18.43
N LEU A 197 -2.66 12.65 -19.60
CA LEU A 197 -1.24 12.51 -19.88
C LEU A 197 -0.38 13.35 -18.91
N LEU A 198 -0.79 14.59 -18.64
CA LEU A 198 -0.14 15.43 -17.63
C LEU A 198 -0.22 14.82 -16.24
N LEU A 199 -1.39 14.29 -15.84
CA LEU A 199 -1.56 13.61 -14.56
C LEU A 199 -0.64 12.37 -14.46
N ALA A 200 -0.59 11.54 -15.50
CA ALA A 200 0.30 10.40 -15.57
C ALA A 200 1.78 10.82 -15.48
N ALA A 201 2.17 11.88 -16.20
CA ALA A 201 3.52 12.40 -16.17
C ALA A 201 3.91 12.88 -14.76
N LEU A 202 3.06 13.62 -14.06
CA LEU A 202 3.34 14.08 -12.69
C LEU A 202 3.48 12.91 -11.71
N SER A 203 2.62 11.89 -11.80
CA SER A 203 2.72 10.71 -10.95
C SER A 203 3.96 9.85 -11.29
N LEU A 204 4.33 9.75 -12.58
CA LEU A 204 5.59 9.11 -12.99
C LEU A 204 6.81 9.88 -12.49
N THR A 205 6.79 11.21 -12.55
CA THR A 205 7.86 12.05 -12.01
C THR A 205 7.97 11.87 -10.50
N ALA A 206 6.85 11.86 -9.76
CA ALA A 206 6.84 11.56 -8.34
C ALA A 206 7.49 10.20 -8.05
N TRP A 207 7.11 9.15 -8.78
CA TRP A 207 7.75 7.84 -8.65
C TRP A 207 9.26 7.87 -8.96
N ALA A 208 9.68 8.61 -9.97
CA ALA A 208 11.09 8.65 -10.37
C ALA A 208 11.98 9.34 -9.33
N ILE A 209 11.53 10.47 -8.76
CA ILE A 209 12.40 11.33 -7.93
C ILE A 209 12.25 11.10 -6.43
N LEU A 210 11.06 10.67 -5.96
CA LEU A 210 10.81 10.54 -4.53
C LEU A 210 11.64 9.41 -3.89
N PRO A 211 11.95 9.50 -2.59
CA PRO A 211 12.67 8.46 -1.88
C PRO A 211 11.84 7.19 -1.72
N ASN A 212 12.51 6.05 -1.52
CA ASN A 212 11.83 4.78 -1.25
C ASN A 212 11.20 4.78 0.15
N LYS A 213 11.83 5.47 1.12
CA LYS A 213 11.30 5.69 2.46
C LYS A 213 11.40 7.17 2.83
N ALA A 214 10.33 7.74 3.35
CA ALA A 214 10.35 9.05 4.02
C ALA A 214 9.37 9.03 5.19
N ALA A 215 9.75 9.57 6.35
CA ALA A 215 8.80 9.76 7.45
C ALA A 215 8.05 8.47 7.85
N ASN A 216 8.78 7.33 7.92
CA ASN A 216 8.26 5.98 8.14
C ASN A 216 7.26 5.46 7.08
N THR A 217 7.09 6.17 5.97
CA THR A 217 6.32 5.72 4.81
C THR A 217 7.19 4.80 3.96
N LEU A 218 6.95 3.50 4.03
CA LEU A 218 7.57 2.51 3.15
C LEU A 218 6.99 2.59 1.73
N TYR A 219 7.83 2.29 0.74
CA TYR A 219 7.47 2.33 -0.70
C TYR A 219 6.94 3.69 -1.14
N PHE A 220 7.47 4.78 -0.58
CA PHE A 220 6.90 6.12 -0.75
C PHE A 220 6.83 6.53 -2.23
N ALA A 221 7.90 6.31 -2.99
CA ALA A 221 7.92 6.59 -4.41
C ALA A 221 7.11 5.58 -5.23
N GLU A 222 7.25 4.28 -4.92
CA GLU A 222 6.63 3.18 -5.64
C GLU A 222 5.11 3.29 -5.65
N ARG A 223 4.50 3.78 -4.57
CA ARG A 223 3.05 4.00 -4.44
C ARG A 223 2.43 4.80 -5.59
N TRP A 224 3.20 5.66 -6.27
CA TRP A 224 2.70 6.51 -7.36
C TRP A 224 2.63 5.80 -8.71
N LEU A 225 3.46 4.78 -8.95
CA LEU A 225 3.59 4.16 -10.27
C LEU A 225 2.29 3.47 -10.75
N PRO A 226 1.56 2.68 -9.92
CA PRO A 226 0.34 2.03 -10.37
C PRO A 226 -0.73 3.01 -10.86
N GLY A 227 -0.95 4.10 -10.11
CA GLY A 227 -1.87 5.17 -10.52
C GLY A 227 -1.40 5.89 -11.78
N ALA A 228 -0.09 6.10 -11.92
CA ALA A 228 0.49 6.74 -13.10
C ALA A 228 0.27 5.91 -14.37
N LEU A 229 0.50 4.59 -14.31
CA LEU A 229 0.29 3.69 -15.44
C LEU A 229 -1.19 3.44 -15.74
N ALA A 230 -2.04 3.42 -14.71
CA ALA A 230 -3.48 3.36 -14.89
C ALA A 230 -3.98 4.59 -15.68
N VAL A 231 -3.59 5.80 -15.27
CA VAL A 231 -3.99 7.03 -15.99
C VAL A 231 -3.31 7.14 -17.35
N LEU A 232 -2.06 6.68 -17.51
CA LEU A 232 -1.41 6.60 -18.81
C LEU A 232 -2.20 5.71 -19.79
N SER A 233 -2.74 4.59 -19.30
CA SER A 233 -3.57 3.67 -20.09
C SER A 233 -4.89 4.29 -20.52
N LEU A 234 -5.44 5.21 -19.73
CA LEU A 234 -6.61 6.02 -20.10
C LEU A 234 -6.26 7.14 -21.08
N ALA A 235 -5.10 7.78 -20.87
CA ALA A 235 -4.63 8.91 -21.68
C ALA A 235 -4.23 8.49 -23.09
N ALA A 236 -3.61 7.33 -23.22
CA ALA A 236 -3.07 6.82 -24.46
C ALA A 236 -4.16 6.45 -25.49
N PRO A 237 -3.85 6.51 -26.78
CA PRO A 237 -4.70 5.95 -27.83
C PRO A 237 -4.92 4.44 -27.65
N ALA A 238 -6.17 3.99 -27.70
CA ALA A 238 -6.47 2.56 -27.74
C ALA A 238 -6.26 1.98 -29.15
N PRO A 239 -5.77 0.73 -29.26
CA PRO A 239 -5.72 -0.02 -30.52
C PRO A 239 -7.06 -0.02 -31.27
N ARG A 240 -6.97 -0.02 -32.60
CA ARG A 240 -8.10 -0.26 -33.51
C ARG A 240 -8.39 -1.75 -33.54
N CYS A 241 -9.35 -2.17 -32.71
CA CYS A 241 -9.80 -3.56 -32.64
C CYS A 241 -11.17 -3.74 -33.31
N GLY A 242 -11.28 -4.80 -34.12
CA GLY A 242 -12.58 -5.35 -34.53
C GLY A 242 -13.38 -5.86 -33.31
N PRO A 243 -14.68 -6.16 -33.47
CA PRO A 243 -15.58 -6.44 -32.34
C PRO A 243 -15.09 -7.54 -31.39
N GLY A 244 -14.57 -8.66 -31.91
CA GLY A 244 -14.07 -9.77 -31.09
C GLY A 244 -12.78 -9.45 -30.30
N LEU A 245 -11.88 -8.66 -30.88
CA LEU A 245 -10.61 -8.29 -30.22
C LEU A 245 -10.79 -7.28 -29.08
N ARG A 246 -11.96 -6.62 -28.98
CA ARG A 246 -12.27 -5.69 -27.89
C ARG A 246 -12.49 -6.39 -26.55
N LEU A 247 -12.82 -7.68 -26.57
CA LEU A 247 -13.03 -8.49 -25.36
C LEU A 247 -11.74 -9.08 -24.81
N VAL A 248 -10.66 -9.12 -25.61
CA VAL A 248 -9.38 -9.74 -25.20
C VAL A 248 -8.84 -9.14 -23.90
N PRO A 249 -8.77 -7.81 -23.70
CA PRO A 249 -8.28 -7.27 -22.43
C PRO A 249 -9.14 -7.62 -21.23
N ALA A 250 -10.46 -7.77 -21.42
CA ALA A 250 -11.37 -8.20 -20.35
C ALA A 250 -11.14 -9.66 -19.99
N LEU A 251 -10.96 -10.54 -20.98
CA LEU A 251 -10.63 -11.94 -20.76
C LEU A 251 -9.27 -12.10 -20.08
N VAL A 252 -8.25 -11.39 -20.55
CA VAL A 252 -6.90 -11.40 -19.96
C VAL A 252 -6.94 -10.91 -18.51
N LEU A 253 -7.68 -9.83 -18.23
CA LEU A 253 -7.88 -9.35 -16.85
C LEU A 253 -8.62 -10.39 -16.00
N ALA A 254 -9.66 -11.03 -16.51
CA ALA A 254 -10.39 -12.07 -15.79
C ALA A 254 -9.50 -13.28 -15.46
N CYS A 255 -8.69 -13.74 -16.42
CA CYS A 255 -7.70 -14.80 -16.19
C CYS A 255 -6.66 -14.38 -15.14
N PHE A 256 -6.20 -13.13 -15.17
CA PHE A 256 -5.26 -12.61 -14.17
C PHE A 256 -5.89 -12.56 -12.77
N VAL A 257 -7.12 -12.07 -12.66
CA VAL A 257 -7.88 -12.06 -11.40
C VAL A 257 -8.05 -13.48 -10.86
N ALA A 258 -8.42 -14.43 -11.72
CA ALA A 258 -8.58 -15.83 -11.33
C ALA A 258 -7.25 -16.45 -10.87
N ALA A 259 -6.16 -16.23 -11.61
CA ALA A 259 -4.83 -16.70 -11.24
C ALA A 259 -4.36 -16.12 -9.90
N THR A 260 -4.49 -14.81 -9.71
CA THR A 260 -4.19 -14.14 -8.43
C THR A 260 -5.04 -14.67 -7.28
N THR A 261 -6.33 -14.95 -7.53
CA THR A 261 -7.23 -15.51 -6.51
C THR A 261 -6.79 -16.92 -6.09
N LEU A 262 -6.46 -17.78 -7.06
CA LEU A 262 -5.95 -19.13 -6.80
C LEU A 262 -4.64 -19.09 -6.00
N LEU A 263 -3.74 -18.17 -6.33
CA LEU A 263 -2.50 -17.95 -5.59
C LEU A 263 -2.74 -17.52 -4.14
N TRP A 264 -3.69 -16.61 -3.90
CA TRP A 264 -4.09 -16.22 -2.54
C TRP A 264 -4.69 -17.39 -1.76
N HIS A 265 -5.59 -18.15 -2.37
CA HIS A 265 -6.19 -19.32 -1.74
C HIS A 265 -5.11 -20.37 -1.40
N THR A 266 -4.16 -20.58 -2.31
CA THR A 266 -3.05 -21.51 -2.08
C THR A 266 -2.15 -21.00 -0.95
N ALA A 267 -1.84 -19.70 -0.91
CA ALA A 267 -1.05 -19.10 0.15
C ALA A 267 -1.73 -19.20 1.51
N GLU A 268 -3.04 -19.02 1.59
CA GLU A 268 -3.84 -19.19 2.81
C GLU A 268 -3.74 -20.62 3.32
N GLN A 269 -4.03 -21.60 2.45
CA GLN A 269 -3.98 -23.03 2.79
C GLN A 269 -2.59 -23.51 3.20
N THR A 270 -1.53 -22.93 2.62
CA THR A 270 -0.16 -23.37 2.88
C THR A 270 0.49 -22.61 4.02
N SER A 271 0.25 -21.30 4.16
CA SER A 271 1.01 -20.42 5.06
C SER A 271 0.34 -20.20 6.42
N LEU A 272 -0.95 -20.50 6.57
CA LEU A 272 -1.70 -20.34 7.84
C LEU A 272 -1.92 -21.66 8.59
N THR A 273 -1.29 -22.75 8.17
CA THR A 273 -1.41 -24.05 8.83
C THR A 273 -1.03 -23.97 10.31
N GLY A 274 -1.83 -24.60 11.17
CA GLY A 274 -1.67 -24.57 12.64
C GLY A 274 -2.28 -23.35 13.34
N MET A 275 -2.62 -22.27 12.61
CA MET A 275 -3.06 -21.02 13.23
C MET A 275 -4.38 -21.15 13.99
N ASP A 276 -5.35 -21.92 13.48
CA ASP A 276 -6.62 -22.15 14.18
C ASP A 276 -6.42 -22.88 15.51
N GLU A 277 -5.54 -23.88 15.53
CA GLU A 277 -5.18 -24.63 16.73
C GLU A 277 -4.45 -23.73 17.75
N VAL A 278 -3.54 -22.88 17.26
CA VAL A 278 -2.86 -21.87 18.09
C VAL A 278 -3.87 -20.95 18.77
N ILE A 279 -4.82 -20.37 18.02
CA ILE A 279 -5.84 -19.48 18.60
C ILE A 279 -6.77 -20.25 19.55
N ALA A 280 -7.11 -21.49 19.23
CA ALA A 280 -7.93 -22.35 20.08
C ALA A 280 -7.25 -22.65 21.42
N ALA A 281 -5.94 -22.88 21.44
CA ALA A 281 -5.17 -23.25 22.62
C ALA A 281 -4.76 -22.06 23.53
N LEU A 282 -4.86 -20.82 23.03
CA LEU A 282 -4.52 -19.64 23.82
C LEU A 282 -5.47 -19.45 25.03
N PRO A 283 -4.95 -19.07 26.21
CA PRO A 283 -5.77 -18.74 27.36
C PRO A 283 -6.54 -17.43 27.11
N LYS A 284 -7.39 -17.02 28.05
CA LYS A 284 -8.08 -15.72 27.99
C LYS A 284 -7.13 -14.60 28.40
N ARG A 285 -7.16 -13.48 27.66
CA ARG A 285 -6.37 -12.26 27.89
C ARG A 285 -4.84 -12.47 28.03
N PRO A 286 -4.18 -13.26 27.17
CA PRO A 286 -2.74 -13.50 27.25
C PRO A 286 -1.92 -12.26 26.90
N ARG A 287 -0.70 -12.20 27.42
CA ARG A 287 0.38 -11.41 26.85
C ARG A 287 1.13 -12.26 25.82
N VAL A 288 1.03 -11.91 24.54
CA VAL A 288 1.55 -12.71 23.43
C VAL A 288 2.73 -12.04 22.75
N LEU A 289 3.81 -12.81 22.56
CA LEU A 289 4.90 -12.46 21.66
C LEU A 289 4.72 -13.20 20.32
N GLY A 290 4.61 -12.45 19.23
CA GLY A 290 4.63 -13.02 17.88
C GLY A 290 6.01 -12.95 17.24
N LEU A 291 6.48 -14.07 16.69
CA LEU A 291 7.73 -14.18 15.95
C LEU A 291 7.49 -14.87 14.60
N SER A 292 7.49 -14.10 13.51
CA SER A 292 7.26 -14.64 12.16
C SER A 292 8.56 -14.80 11.38
N PHE A 293 9.13 -16.00 11.32
CA PHE A 293 10.40 -16.27 10.64
C PHE A 293 10.24 -16.68 9.17
N MET A 294 9.03 -17.07 8.76
CA MET A 294 8.83 -17.62 7.42
C MET A 294 8.65 -16.50 6.38
N GLN A 295 9.43 -16.57 5.30
CA GLN A 295 9.15 -15.78 4.10
C GLN A 295 8.12 -16.48 3.22
N ASN A 296 7.16 -15.71 2.71
CA ASN A 296 6.16 -16.24 1.79
C ASN A 296 6.80 -16.67 0.45
N ARG A 297 6.45 -17.87 -0.02
CA ARG A 297 6.95 -18.45 -1.29
C ARG A 297 6.19 -17.97 -2.52
N ILE A 298 4.97 -17.48 -2.35
CA ILE A 298 4.09 -17.00 -3.41
C ILE A 298 4.21 -15.48 -3.55
N PHE A 299 4.24 -14.77 -2.43
CA PHE A 299 4.29 -13.31 -2.40
C PHE A 299 5.69 -12.79 -2.14
N LYS A 300 5.99 -11.63 -2.73
CA LYS A 300 7.28 -10.93 -2.57
C LYS A 300 7.45 -10.35 -1.16
N ALA A 301 6.34 -9.95 -0.55
CA ALA A 301 6.25 -9.57 0.86
C ALA A 301 5.70 -10.72 1.71
N ASP A 302 5.78 -10.59 3.03
CA ASP A 302 5.09 -11.50 3.95
C ASP A 302 3.74 -10.88 4.38
N PRO A 303 2.61 -11.28 3.75
CA PRO A 303 1.29 -10.77 4.14
C PRO A 303 0.84 -11.28 5.51
N TYR A 304 1.54 -12.29 6.07
CA TYR A 304 1.15 -12.96 7.31
C TYR A 304 2.01 -12.56 8.52
N LEU A 305 2.93 -11.60 8.34
CA LEU A 305 3.88 -11.14 9.36
C LEU A 305 3.24 -10.89 10.73
N GLN A 306 2.05 -10.29 10.75
CA GLN A 306 1.32 -9.88 11.96
C GLN A 306 0.10 -10.75 12.26
N THR A 307 -0.02 -11.94 11.65
CA THR A 307 -1.20 -12.82 11.80
C THR A 307 -1.45 -13.20 13.27
N PHE A 308 -0.40 -13.32 14.07
CA PHE A 308 -0.49 -13.57 15.51
C PHE A 308 -1.32 -12.51 16.27
N ALA A 309 -1.53 -11.32 15.71
CA ALA A 309 -2.37 -10.28 16.31
C ALA A 309 -3.85 -10.71 16.46
N TRP A 310 -4.30 -11.72 15.72
CA TRP A 310 -5.61 -12.35 15.93
C TRP A 310 -5.79 -12.92 17.34
N ALA A 311 -4.70 -13.23 18.06
CA ALA A 311 -4.75 -13.58 19.48
C ALA A 311 -5.50 -12.54 20.31
N GLN A 312 -5.23 -11.25 20.08
CA GLN A 312 -5.88 -10.16 20.80
C GLN A 312 -7.37 -10.06 20.46
N VAL A 313 -7.73 -10.26 19.19
CA VAL A 313 -9.13 -10.20 18.73
C VAL A 313 -9.93 -11.37 19.30
N ALA A 314 -9.38 -12.59 19.23
CA ALA A 314 -10.09 -13.81 19.59
C ALA A 314 -10.13 -14.08 21.11
N ARG A 315 -9.07 -13.72 21.83
CA ARG A 315 -8.90 -14.05 23.26
C ARG A 315 -8.78 -12.85 24.18
N GLY A 316 -8.70 -11.63 23.64
CA GLY A 316 -8.33 -10.43 24.39
C GLY A 316 -6.84 -10.42 24.77
N GLY A 317 -6.39 -9.42 25.51
CA GLY A 317 -5.03 -9.35 26.05
C GLY A 317 -4.11 -8.36 25.34
N GLU A 318 -2.81 -8.58 25.45
CA GLU A 318 -1.77 -7.69 24.95
C GLU A 318 -0.83 -8.40 23.98
N LEU A 319 -0.32 -7.65 23.00
CA LEU A 319 0.68 -8.10 22.06
C LEU A 319 2.02 -7.41 22.34
N ASN A 320 3.10 -7.93 21.76
CA ASN A 320 4.43 -7.32 21.78
C ASN A 320 4.53 -5.98 21.01
N PHE A 321 3.46 -5.58 20.30
CA PHE A 321 3.30 -4.25 19.69
C PHE A 321 1.85 -3.75 19.84
N SER A 322 1.61 -2.46 19.65
CA SER A 322 0.27 -1.89 19.50
C SER A 322 0.26 -0.83 18.41
N PHE A 323 -0.85 -0.74 17.66
CA PHE A 323 -1.03 0.38 16.73
C PHE A 323 -1.05 1.75 17.43
N ALA A 324 -1.39 1.79 18.71
CA ALA A 324 -1.36 3.00 19.52
C ALA A 324 0.05 3.46 19.91
N ASP A 325 1.08 2.62 19.66
CA ASP A 325 2.48 2.97 19.89
C ASP A 325 3.06 3.80 18.71
N PHE A 326 2.38 3.84 17.55
CA PHE A 326 2.81 4.66 16.42
C PHE A 326 2.42 6.12 16.62
N ALA A 327 3.38 7.04 16.48
CA ALA A 327 3.16 8.48 16.67
C ALA A 327 2.05 9.09 15.79
N VAL A 328 1.79 8.49 14.62
CA VAL A 328 0.75 8.91 13.66
C VAL A 328 -0.63 8.32 13.96
N ALA A 329 -0.77 7.49 14.99
CA ALA A 329 -2.05 6.89 15.36
C ALA A 329 -3.04 7.94 15.87
N LEU A 330 -4.31 7.76 15.51
CA LEU A 330 -5.42 8.59 16.00
C LEU A 330 -5.74 8.29 17.47
N VAL A 331 -5.55 7.03 17.87
CA VAL A 331 -5.71 6.56 19.24
C VAL A 331 -4.32 6.26 19.79
N VAL A 332 -3.97 6.92 20.88
CA VAL A 332 -2.68 6.76 21.56
C VAL A 332 -2.91 6.51 23.05
N TYR A 333 -1.94 5.88 23.70
CA TYR A 333 -1.96 5.77 25.15
C TYR A 333 -1.82 7.16 25.80
N ARG A 334 -2.51 7.35 26.93
CA ARG A 334 -2.39 8.58 27.74
C ARG A 334 -0.96 8.75 28.25
N GLU A 335 -0.35 7.65 28.68
CA GLU A 335 1.05 7.56 29.03
C GLU A 335 1.72 6.60 28.05
N PRO A 336 2.83 6.99 27.39
CA PRO A 336 3.54 6.12 26.46
C PRO A 336 3.89 4.79 27.12
N ARG A 337 3.59 3.67 26.44
CA ARG A 337 4.00 2.35 26.93
C ARG A 337 5.52 2.31 27.05
N ARG A 338 5.98 1.81 28.21
CA ARG A 338 7.38 1.43 28.40
C ARG A 338 7.50 -0.04 28.01
N HIS A 339 8.47 -0.33 27.16
CA HIS A 339 8.74 -1.67 26.70
C HIS A 339 10.00 -2.18 27.38
N ASP A 340 9.87 -3.26 28.14
CA ASP A 340 11.00 -3.90 28.82
C ASP A 340 11.61 -5.05 27.98
N TRP A 341 11.13 -5.21 26.76
CA TRP A 341 11.57 -6.19 25.76
C TRP A 341 12.13 -5.49 24.51
N THR A 342 12.84 -6.25 23.68
CA THR A 342 13.37 -5.78 22.39
C THR A 342 12.23 -5.32 21.46
N LEU A 343 12.32 -4.10 20.94
CA LEU A 343 11.30 -3.54 20.03
C LEU A 343 11.45 -4.04 18.59
N GLY A 344 10.34 -4.10 17.86
CA GLY A 344 10.33 -4.42 16.42
C GLY A 344 10.49 -5.91 16.09
N LEU A 345 10.26 -6.80 17.06
CA LEU A 345 10.34 -8.26 16.87
C LEU A 345 9.31 -8.79 15.87
N GLU A 346 8.21 -8.07 15.66
CA GLU A 346 7.24 -8.34 14.60
C GLU A 346 7.82 -8.12 13.19
N TRP A 347 8.87 -7.31 13.05
CA TRP A 347 9.57 -7.10 11.77
C TRP A 347 10.87 -7.90 11.69
N ASN A 348 11.56 -8.06 12.81
CA ASN A 348 12.88 -8.68 12.90
C ASN A 348 12.89 -9.72 14.03
N PRO A 349 12.26 -10.89 13.84
CA PRO A 349 12.14 -11.90 14.89
C PRO A 349 13.50 -12.46 15.32
N MET A 350 14.52 -12.35 14.46
CA MET A 350 15.89 -12.77 14.75
C MET A 350 16.54 -12.02 15.93
N TRP A 351 16.01 -10.86 16.30
CA TRP A 351 16.55 -10.05 17.40
C TRP A 351 16.05 -10.49 18.78
N VAL A 352 15.16 -11.48 18.83
CA VAL A 352 14.60 -11.99 20.08
C VAL A 352 15.70 -12.48 21.01
N ARG A 353 15.58 -12.12 22.28
CA ARG A 353 16.47 -12.57 23.36
C ARG A 353 15.68 -13.40 24.35
N SER A 354 16.33 -14.36 25.00
CA SER A 354 15.68 -15.15 26.06
C SER A 354 15.12 -14.27 27.19
N ALA A 355 15.72 -13.10 27.43
CA ALA A 355 15.23 -12.12 28.40
C ALA A 355 13.89 -11.46 28.02
N ASP A 356 13.53 -11.44 26.73
CA ASP A 356 12.25 -10.88 26.26
C ASP A 356 11.07 -11.77 26.67
N LEU A 357 11.29 -13.09 26.74
CA LEU A 357 10.24 -14.09 26.95
C LEU A 357 9.57 -14.00 28.33
N ARG A 358 10.27 -13.44 29.32
CA ARG A 358 9.74 -13.28 30.70
C ARG A 358 8.54 -12.34 30.81
N PHE A 359 8.26 -11.57 29.75
CA PHE A 359 7.17 -10.59 29.72
C PHE A 359 5.92 -11.12 29.04
N PHE A 360 5.92 -12.36 28.56
CA PHE A 360 4.83 -12.93 27.79
C PHE A 360 4.37 -14.25 28.41
N ASP A 361 3.07 -14.52 28.35
CA ASP A 361 2.48 -15.78 28.81
C ASP A 361 2.55 -16.85 27.71
N ALA A 362 2.61 -16.40 26.46
CA ALA A 362 2.57 -17.24 25.27
C ALA A 362 3.45 -16.65 24.16
N VAL A 363 4.06 -17.54 23.38
CA VAL A 363 4.84 -17.18 22.19
C VAL A 363 4.25 -17.90 20.99
N ILE A 364 3.91 -17.15 19.95
CA ILE A 364 3.44 -17.68 18.68
C ILE A 364 4.58 -17.56 17.68
N VAL A 365 5.03 -18.69 17.15
CA VAL A 365 6.16 -18.76 16.21
C VAL A 365 5.66 -19.26 14.86
N SER A 366 6.02 -18.58 13.77
CA SER A 366 5.88 -19.08 12.41
C SER A 366 7.24 -19.52 11.87
N GLY A 367 7.32 -20.69 11.26
CA GLY A 367 8.57 -21.22 10.71
C GLY A 367 8.46 -22.65 10.22
N ASP A 368 9.56 -23.14 9.63
CA ASP A 368 9.73 -24.56 9.33
C ASP A 368 10.17 -25.34 10.59
N GLU A 369 10.34 -26.67 10.46
CA GLU A 369 10.78 -27.50 11.59
C GLU A 369 12.12 -27.08 12.18
N ARG A 370 13.02 -26.49 11.38
CA ARG A 370 14.32 -26.01 11.88
C ARG A 370 14.13 -24.82 12.80
N VAL A 371 13.26 -23.88 12.43
CA VAL A 371 12.88 -22.74 13.28
C VAL A 371 12.24 -23.23 14.57
N HIS A 372 11.31 -24.18 14.49
CA HIS A 372 10.63 -24.72 15.68
C HIS A 372 11.59 -25.48 16.61
N ALA A 373 12.50 -26.27 16.05
CA ALA A 373 13.55 -26.93 16.83
C ALA A 373 14.50 -25.92 17.49
N TRP A 374 14.93 -24.89 16.75
CA TRP A 374 15.73 -23.80 17.29
C TRP A 374 14.99 -23.07 18.41
N ALA A 375 13.72 -22.73 18.23
CA ALA A 375 12.91 -22.03 19.23
C ALA A 375 12.85 -22.82 20.55
N GLN A 376 12.69 -24.14 20.49
CA GLN A 376 12.71 -24.98 21.69
C GLN A 376 14.10 -25.03 22.35
N GLN A 377 15.16 -25.18 21.56
CA GLN A 377 16.52 -25.35 22.07
C GLN A 377 17.15 -24.03 22.57
N ALA A 378 17.10 -22.98 21.75
CA ALA A 378 17.76 -21.69 21.99
C ALA A 378 16.96 -20.78 22.92
N LEU A 379 15.63 -20.78 22.78
CA LEU A 379 14.75 -19.90 23.56
C LEU A 379 14.12 -20.63 24.75
N GLY A 380 14.29 -21.94 24.88
CA GLY A 380 13.69 -22.72 25.97
C GLY A 380 12.17 -22.68 25.92
N LEU A 381 11.58 -22.70 24.73
CA LEU A 381 10.14 -22.67 24.53
C LEU A 381 9.55 -24.08 24.63
N GLU A 382 8.51 -24.25 25.45
CA GLU A 382 7.80 -25.52 25.58
C GLU A 382 6.61 -25.56 24.60
N PRO A 383 6.53 -26.55 23.70
CA PRO A 383 5.45 -26.62 22.73
C PRO A 383 4.09 -26.86 23.40
N VAL A 384 3.10 -26.06 23.02
CA VAL A 384 1.68 -26.26 23.38
C VAL A 384 0.93 -26.87 22.20
N THR A 385 1.25 -26.43 20.98
CA THR A 385 0.82 -27.07 19.74
C THR A 385 2.04 -27.54 18.95
N THR A 386 1.87 -28.59 18.15
CA THR A 386 2.97 -29.24 17.43
C THR A 386 2.77 -29.32 15.92
N GLY A 387 1.58 -29.00 15.42
CA GLY A 387 1.23 -29.07 14.00
C GLY A 387 1.37 -27.73 13.27
N GLY A 388 1.66 -27.81 11.96
CA GLY A 388 1.62 -26.65 11.07
C GLY A 388 2.82 -25.71 11.16
N ILE A 389 2.75 -24.62 10.38
CA ILE A 389 3.76 -23.56 10.32
C ILE A 389 3.69 -22.67 11.55
N TRP A 390 2.48 -22.35 12.00
CA TRP A 390 2.23 -21.56 13.19
C TRP A 390 2.09 -22.49 14.39
N ARG A 391 2.93 -22.29 15.40
CA ARG A 391 2.89 -23.06 16.65
C ARG A 391 2.87 -22.16 17.87
N LEU A 392 2.18 -22.65 18.89
CA LEU A 392 2.07 -22.01 20.18
C LEU A 392 3.05 -22.63 21.15
N TYR A 393 3.73 -21.76 21.89
CA TYR A 393 4.68 -22.15 22.91
C TYR A 393 4.42 -21.43 24.23
N ARG A 394 4.81 -22.07 25.32
CA ARG A 394 4.94 -21.48 26.64
C ARG A 394 6.40 -21.13 26.91
N PRO A 395 6.73 -19.94 27.39
CA PRO A 395 8.07 -19.65 27.91
C PRO A 395 8.39 -20.57 29.09
N ALA A 396 9.52 -21.30 29.05
CA ALA A 396 9.92 -22.11 30.20
C ALA A 396 10.22 -21.21 31.41
N PRO A 397 9.75 -21.56 32.62
CA PRO A 397 10.13 -20.85 33.82
C PRO A 397 11.64 -21.00 34.09
N GLY A 398 12.39 -19.91 33.89
CA GLY A 398 13.68 -19.69 34.55
C GLY A 398 14.96 -20.25 33.92
N ARG A 399 14.99 -20.81 32.70
CA ARG A 399 16.27 -21.19 32.06
C ARG A 399 16.95 -20.00 31.37
N ARG A 400 17.88 -19.34 32.09
CA ARG A 400 18.92 -18.51 31.48
C ARG A 400 19.88 -19.43 30.70
N GLN A 401 19.98 -19.28 29.38
CA GLN A 401 21.13 -19.78 28.62
C GLN A 401 21.76 -18.66 27.77
N PRO A 402 23.09 -18.71 27.52
CA PRO A 402 23.80 -17.66 26.79
C PRO A 402 23.74 -17.92 25.28
N TRP A 403 23.19 -16.95 24.55
CA TRP A 403 23.49 -16.62 23.15
C TRP A 403 23.60 -17.79 22.16
N ALA A 404 22.46 -18.32 21.72
CA ALA A 404 22.40 -19.02 20.43
C ALA A 404 22.06 -18.01 19.34
N GLN A 405 23.03 -17.69 18.48
CA GLN A 405 22.73 -16.99 17.24
C GLN A 405 21.89 -17.89 16.34
N PRO A 406 20.92 -17.34 15.61
CA PRO A 406 20.12 -18.10 14.67
C PRO A 406 20.98 -18.69 13.53
N PRO A 407 20.54 -19.79 12.90
CA PRO A 407 21.22 -20.31 11.71
C PRO A 407 21.16 -19.26 10.60
N ASN A 408 22.31 -19.01 9.95
CA ASN A 408 22.41 -18.14 8.78
C ASN A 408 21.45 -18.61 7.67
N GLY A 409 20.87 -17.62 6.98
CA GLY A 409 19.69 -17.69 6.11
C GLY A 409 19.73 -18.65 4.92
#